data_AF-A0AAC9LFB5-F1
#
_entry.id   AF-A0AAC9LFB5-F1
#
_cell.length_a   1.000
_cell.length_b   1.000
_cell.length_c   1.000
_cell.angle_alpha   90.00
_cell.angle_beta   90.00
_cell.angle_gamma   90.00
#
_symmetry.space_group_name_H-M   'P 1'
#
loop_
_entity.id
_entity.type
_entity.pdbx_description
1 polymer ?
#
loop_
_entity_poly.entity_id
_entity_poly.type
_entity_poly.pdbx_seq_one_letter_code
_entity_poly.pdbx_strand_id
1 'polypeptide(L)'
;MTTESIAVRPPRNRDVFVASLYRLHSGLNSTNAHRVADARRVLAALRRSLVSPHQASAAYDLVFGAEPAPGEQDAWLLTAGLFGIHPQARASGRTLGIAMRDLKGDGQGMIDRRFEQLLAVDRRNLPHYLRQAVRLLKSKQIALDYGRLLDDVAVLLDAGAAEEQKRRVRLAWARDFHKPRHAAVVPATGDDSADDSEESAHVNNTNDTEN
;
A
#
# COMPACT_ATOMS: atom_id res chain seq x y z
N MET A 1 -27.94 -26.09 -12.31
CA MET A 1 -26.53 -26.53 -12.19
C MET A 1 -25.92 -26.28 -13.56
N THR A 2 -24.95 -25.41 -13.78
CA THR A 2 -23.72 -25.20 -13.01
C THR A 2 -23.18 -23.80 -13.28
N THR A 3 -22.61 -23.23 -12.22
CA THR A 3 -21.78 -22.05 -12.09
C THR A 3 -20.80 -21.81 -13.23
N GLU A 4 -20.73 -20.59 -13.77
CA GLU A 4 -19.48 -19.99 -14.27
C GLU A 4 -19.57 -18.46 -14.21
N SER A 5 -19.42 -17.93 -12.99
CA SER A 5 -19.10 -16.52 -12.77
C SER A 5 -17.60 -16.36 -12.84
N ILE A 6 -17.08 -16.14 -14.04
CA ILE A 6 -15.70 -15.67 -14.26
C ILE A 6 -15.80 -14.30 -14.92
N ALA A 7 -16.14 -13.28 -14.14
CA ALA A 7 -15.82 -11.90 -14.49
C ALA A 7 -14.41 -11.57 -13.98
N VAL A 8 -13.40 -12.26 -14.51
CA VAL A 8 -11.99 -11.86 -14.37
C VAL A 8 -11.56 -11.28 -15.71
N ARG A 9 -11.63 -9.95 -15.81
CA ARG A 9 -10.58 -9.13 -16.43
C ARG A 9 -10.95 -7.65 -16.41
N PRO A 10 -10.05 -6.81 -15.89
CA PRO A 10 -9.75 -5.60 -16.64
C PRO A 10 -8.24 -5.40 -16.77
N PRO A 11 -7.61 -5.80 -17.88
CA PRO A 11 -6.33 -5.28 -18.29
C PRO A 11 -6.59 -4.27 -19.41
N ARG A 12 -6.66 -2.99 -19.04
CA ARG A 12 -6.25 -1.87 -19.90
C ARG A 12 -5.52 -0.86 -19.00
N ASN A 13 -4.21 -0.81 -19.19
CA ASN A 13 -3.17 0.10 -18.67
C ASN A 13 -3.16 0.49 -17.16
N ARG A 14 -3.83 -0.23 -16.25
CA ARG A 14 -3.70 0.02 -14.78
C ARG A 14 -2.25 0.03 -14.32
N ASP A 15 -1.47 -0.98 -14.72
CA ASP A 15 -0.05 -1.06 -14.36
C ASP A 15 0.76 0.11 -14.93
N VAL A 16 0.46 0.53 -16.16
CA VAL A 16 1.12 1.68 -16.80
C VAL A 16 0.79 2.97 -16.07
N PHE A 17 -0.46 3.14 -15.64
CA PHE A 17 -0.90 4.28 -14.85
C PHE A 17 -0.28 4.28 -13.45
N VAL A 18 -0.32 3.16 -12.73
CA VAL A 18 0.32 3.04 -11.42
C VAL A 18 1.83 3.27 -11.53
N ALA A 19 2.48 2.73 -12.57
CA ALA A 19 3.88 3.00 -12.86
C ALA A 19 4.14 4.48 -13.15
N SER A 20 3.23 5.18 -13.86
CA SER A 20 3.39 6.61 -14.13
C SER A 20 3.32 7.44 -12.85
N LEU A 21 2.44 7.10 -11.90
CA LEU A 21 2.39 7.73 -10.57
C LEU A 21 3.73 7.56 -9.83
N TYR A 22 4.25 6.34 -9.76
CA TYR A 22 5.53 6.09 -9.09
C TYR A 22 6.72 6.73 -9.82
N ARG A 23 6.67 6.86 -11.17
CA ARG A 23 7.63 7.66 -11.93
C ARG A 23 7.59 9.13 -11.53
N LEU A 24 6.43 9.72 -11.27
CA LEU A 24 6.33 11.10 -10.77
C LEU A 24 7.02 11.25 -9.41
N HIS A 25 6.82 10.30 -8.49
CA HIS A 25 7.54 10.32 -7.21
C HIS A 25 9.06 10.19 -7.41
N SER A 26 9.53 9.27 -8.28
CA SER A 26 10.96 9.17 -8.60
C SER A 26 11.52 10.48 -9.20
N GLY A 27 10.69 11.22 -9.95
CA GLY A 27 11.04 12.51 -10.52
C GLY A 27 11.27 13.60 -9.46
N LEU A 28 10.58 13.53 -8.31
CA LEU A 28 10.80 14.46 -7.19
C LEU A 28 12.19 14.32 -6.56
N ASN A 29 12.77 13.12 -6.65
CA ASN A 29 14.08 12.80 -6.09
C ASN A 29 15.20 12.85 -7.15
N SER A 30 14.92 13.40 -8.34
CA SER A 30 15.89 13.51 -9.41
C SER A 30 16.86 14.68 -9.19
N THR A 31 18.09 14.54 -9.68
CA THR A 31 19.08 15.64 -9.72
C THR A 31 18.75 16.70 -10.78
N ASN A 32 17.89 16.38 -11.76
CA ASN A 32 17.50 17.30 -12.82
C ASN A 32 16.36 18.23 -12.37
N ALA A 33 16.65 19.53 -12.25
CA ALA A 33 15.69 20.56 -11.80
C ALA A 33 14.43 20.64 -12.66
N HIS A 34 14.54 20.50 -13.99
CA HIS A 34 13.37 20.51 -14.89
C HIS A 34 12.44 19.33 -14.59
N ARG A 35 13.01 18.13 -14.41
CA ARG A 35 12.24 16.93 -14.08
C ARG A 35 11.53 17.04 -12.72
N VAL A 36 12.18 17.63 -11.73
CA VAL A 36 11.59 17.91 -10.41
C VAL A 36 10.43 18.90 -10.54
N ALA A 37 10.61 19.98 -11.30
CA ALA A 37 9.57 20.99 -11.53
C ALA A 37 8.34 20.41 -12.24
N ASP A 38 8.55 19.59 -13.28
CA ASP A 38 7.47 18.91 -13.99
C ASP A 38 6.72 17.91 -13.10
N ALA A 39 7.43 17.10 -12.33
CA ALA A 39 6.80 16.18 -11.39
C ALA A 39 5.93 16.93 -10.36
N ARG A 40 6.42 18.04 -9.80
CA ARG A 40 5.66 18.91 -8.88
C ARG A 40 4.42 19.51 -9.55
N ARG A 41 4.55 19.98 -10.80
CA ARG A 41 3.44 20.54 -11.58
C ARG A 41 2.33 19.52 -11.78
N VAL A 42 2.67 18.30 -12.22
CA VAL A 42 1.70 17.22 -12.42
C VAL A 42 1.05 16.80 -11.10
N LEU A 43 1.82 16.59 -10.03
CA LEU A 43 1.27 16.23 -8.71
C LEU A 43 0.36 17.31 -8.12
N ALA A 44 0.63 18.60 -8.40
CA ALA A 44 -0.25 19.69 -8.04
C ALA A 44 -1.59 19.62 -8.81
N ALA A 45 -1.55 19.29 -10.12
CA ALA A 45 -2.76 19.08 -10.91
C ALA A 45 -3.57 17.88 -10.40
N LEU A 46 -2.92 16.76 -10.07
CA LEU A 46 -3.58 15.58 -9.48
C LEU A 46 -4.28 15.93 -8.15
N ARG A 47 -3.64 16.71 -7.28
CA ARG A 47 -4.31 17.14 -6.03
C ARG A 47 -5.54 17.99 -6.28
N ARG A 48 -5.50 18.88 -7.29
CA ARG A 48 -6.61 19.77 -7.61
C ARG A 48 -7.81 19.04 -8.20
N SER A 49 -7.61 17.93 -8.92
CA SER A 49 -8.71 17.14 -9.50
C SER A 49 -9.69 16.60 -8.46
N LEU A 50 -9.24 16.42 -7.20
CA LEU A 50 -10.09 15.97 -6.09
C LEU A 50 -11.11 16.99 -5.61
N VAL A 51 -10.88 18.28 -5.87
CA VAL A 51 -11.70 19.40 -5.39
C VAL A 51 -12.48 20.04 -6.54
N SER A 52 -11.85 20.15 -7.71
CA SER A 52 -12.44 20.78 -8.88
C SER A 52 -12.01 20.00 -10.13
N PRO A 53 -12.80 18.99 -10.55
CA PRO A 53 -12.45 18.13 -11.68
C PRO A 53 -12.15 18.96 -12.94
N HIS A 54 -12.95 20.00 -13.20
CA HIS A 54 -12.88 20.85 -14.39
C HIS A 54 -11.58 21.67 -14.51
N GLN A 55 -10.79 21.81 -13.44
CA GLN A 55 -9.58 22.63 -13.40
C GLN A 55 -8.28 21.81 -13.44
N ALA A 56 -8.37 20.50 -13.72
CA ALA A 56 -7.25 19.58 -13.68
C ALA A 56 -7.00 18.90 -15.04
N SER A 57 -6.91 19.67 -16.12
CA SER A 57 -6.62 19.15 -17.48
C SER A 57 -5.41 18.22 -17.53
N ALA A 58 -4.30 18.60 -16.90
CA ALA A 58 -3.10 17.76 -16.83
C ALA A 58 -3.30 16.45 -16.03
N ALA A 59 -4.28 16.40 -15.11
CA ALA A 59 -4.65 15.15 -14.44
C ALA A 59 -5.45 14.23 -15.36
N TYR A 60 -6.33 14.82 -16.18
CA TYR A 60 -7.08 14.11 -17.20
C TYR A 60 -6.18 13.52 -18.29
N ASP A 61 -5.16 14.26 -18.75
CA ASP A 61 -4.21 13.74 -19.73
C ASP A 61 -3.50 12.47 -19.22
N LEU A 62 -3.08 12.47 -17.95
CA LEU A 62 -2.42 11.32 -17.33
C LEU A 62 -3.37 10.13 -17.13
N VAL A 63 -4.60 10.40 -16.67
CA VAL A 63 -5.58 9.35 -16.34
C VAL A 63 -6.21 8.79 -17.60
N PHE A 64 -6.73 9.63 -18.49
CA PHE A 64 -7.38 9.20 -19.73
C PHE A 64 -6.40 8.73 -20.80
N GLY A 65 -5.14 9.17 -20.77
CA GLY A 65 -4.08 8.61 -21.61
C GLY A 65 -3.78 7.13 -21.32
N ALA A 66 -4.24 6.62 -20.18
CA ALA A 66 -4.20 5.20 -19.87
C ALA A 66 -5.52 4.45 -20.19
N GLU A 67 -6.50 5.11 -20.84
CA GLU A 67 -7.73 4.48 -21.32
C GLU A 67 -8.48 3.64 -20.26
N PRO A 68 -8.83 4.22 -19.09
CA PRO A 68 -9.66 3.55 -18.10
C PRO A 68 -11.02 3.17 -18.70
N ALA A 69 -11.57 2.04 -18.25
CA ALA A 69 -12.94 1.66 -18.59
C ALA A 69 -13.92 2.78 -18.15
N PRO A 70 -15.00 3.06 -18.88
CA PRO A 70 -15.91 4.18 -18.58
C PRO A 70 -16.42 4.21 -17.13
N GLY A 71 -16.69 3.04 -16.53
CA GLY A 71 -17.15 2.93 -15.14
C GLY A 71 -16.06 3.11 -14.06
N GLU A 72 -14.78 3.15 -14.44
CA GLU A 72 -13.66 3.22 -13.49
C GLU A 72 -13.00 4.60 -13.42
N GLN A 73 -13.35 5.53 -14.30
CA GLN A 73 -12.68 6.82 -14.44
C GLN A 73 -12.59 7.58 -13.11
N ASP A 74 -13.67 7.58 -12.32
CA ASP A 74 -13.72 8.19 -10.99
C ASP A 74 -12.73 7.55 -10.01
N ALA A 75 -12.59 6.22 -10.05
CA ALA A 75 -11.65 5.49 -9.19
C ALA A 75 -10.20 5.82 -9.53
N TRP A 76 -9.89 5.96 -10.82
CA TRP A 76 -8.55 6.33 -11.29
C TRP A 76 -8.22 7.77 -10.94
N LEU A 77 -9.15 8.71 -11.17
CA LEU A 77 -8.99 10.12 -10.78
C LEU A 77 -8.82 10.28 -9.27
N LEU A 78 -9.65 9.59 -8.48
CA LEU A 78 -9.53 9.59 -7.03
C LEU A 78 -8.17 9.06 -6.60
N THR A 79 -7.74 7.92 -7.13
CA THR A 79 -6.45 7.32 -6.78
C THR A 79 -5.28 8.23 -7.17
N ALA A 80 -5.29 8.83 -8.37
CA ALA A 80 -4.29 9.79 -8.82
C ALA A 80 -4.20 10.98 -7.87
N GLY A 81 -5.35 11.52 -7.47
CA GLY A 81 -5.40 12.65 -6.55
C GLY A 81 -4.93 12.30 -5.14
N LEU A 82 -5.28 11.11 -4.64
CA LEU A 82 -4.78 10.60 -3.35
C LEU A 82 -3.27 10.41 -3.39
N PHE A 83 -2.71 9.96 -4.50
CA PHE A 83 -1.25 9.91 -4.71
C PHE A 83 -0.64 11.31 -4.73
N GLY A 84 -1.29 12.27 -5.39
CA GLY A 84 -0.89 13.67 -5.35
C GLY A 84 -0.81 14.24 -3.92
N ILE A 85 -1.72 13.83 -3.02
CA ILE A 85 -1.69 14.21 -1.61
C ILE A 85 -0.47 13.63 -0.91
N HIS A 86 -0.19 12.34 -1.11
CA HIS A 86 0.89 11.59 -0.46
C HIS A 86 1.78 10.86 -1.50
N PRO A 87 2.65 11.59 -2.22
CA PRO A 87 3.54 10.98 -3.20
C PRO A 87 4.66 10.22 -2.50
N GLN A 88 4.80 8.94 -2.79
CA GLN A 88 5.72 8.05 -2.07
C GLN A 88 6.27 6.92 -2.95
N ALA A 89 7.29 6.24 -2.44
CA ALA A 89 7.82 5.02 -3.03
C ALA A 89 6.77 3.89 -2.98
N ARG A 90 6.89 2.93 -3.91
CA ARG A 90 6.00 1.78 -3.97
C ARG A 90 6.21 0.88 -2.76
N ALA A 91 5.12 0.58 -2.05
CA ALA A 91 5.09 -0.36 -0.94
C ALA A 91 4.19 -1.55 -1.29
N SER A 92 4.69 -2.44 -2.15
CA SER A 92 3.90 -3.53 -2.73
C SER A 92 3.22 -4.40 -1.65
N GLY A 93 1.94 -4.71 -1.86
CA GLY A 93 1.15 -5.54 -0.95
C GLY A 93 0.70 -4.85 0.33
N ARG A 94 1.03 -3.56 0.52
CA ARG A 94 0.63 -2.79 1.69
C ARG A 94 -0.75 -2.18 1.49
N THR A 95 -1.78 -2.94 1.88
CA THR A 95 -3.19 -2.52 1.77
C THR A 95 -3.51 -1.32 2.68
N LEU A 96 -4.68 -0.70 2.45
CA LEU A 96 -5.14 0.39 3.31
C LEU A 96 -5.35 -0.06 4.76
N GLY A 97 -5.83 -1.29 4.98
CA GLY A 97 -5.98 -1.86 6.32
C GLY A 97 -4.64 -1.96 7.07
N ILE A 98 -3.61 -2.47 6.41
CA ILE A 98 -2.24 -2.56 6.97
C ILE A 98 -1.71 -1.16 7.30
N ALA A 99 -1.85 -0.21 6.38
CA ALA A 99 -1.36 1.15 6.57
C ALA A 99 -2.08 1.86 7.74
N MET A 100 -3.40 1.68 7.86
CA MET A 100 -4.21 2.25 8.95
C MET A 100 -3.93 1.58 10.30
N ARG A 101 -3.65 0.29 10.34
CA ARG A 101 -3.20 -0.39 11.57
C ARG A 101 -1.91 0.21 12.08
N ASP A 102 -1.00 0.53 11.17
CA ASP A 102 0.31 1.04 11.53
C ASP A 102 0.28 2.47 12.07
N LEU A 103 -0.86 3.18 11.97
CA LEU A 103 -1.13 4.44 12.66
C LEU A 103 -1.47 4.28 14.14
N LYS A 104 -1.83 3.09 14.63
CA LYS A 104 -2.52 2.93 15.93
C LYS A 104 -1.77 3.56 17.10
N GLY A 105 -0.43 3.48 17.18
CA GLY A 105 0.41 4.23 18.15
C GLY A 105 -0.21 4.45 19.53
N ASP A 106 -0.04 5.64 20.12
CA ASP A 106 -0.69 6.05 21.38
C ASP A 106 -2.13 6.58 21.19
N GLY A 107 -2.62 6.67 19.95
CA GLY A 107 -3.90 7.27 19.57
C GLY A 107 -4.99 6.26 19.20
N GLN A 108 -4.86 5.03 19.68
CA GLN A 108 -5.56 3.83 19.19
C GLN A 108 -7.08 4.02 19.02
N GLY A 109 -7.77 4.54 20.03
CA GLY A 109 -9.23 4.70 20.00
C GLY A 109 -9.76 5.69 18.95
N MET A 110 -8.99 6.71 18.57
CA MET A 110 -9.41 7.66 17.54
C MET A 110 -9.22 7.08 16.14
N ILE A 111 -8.13 6.33 15.93
CA ILE A 111 -7.83 5.68 14.65
C ILE A 111 -8.85 4.58 14.36
N ASP A 112 -9.20 3.77 15.37
CA ASP A 112 -10.21 2.72 15.25
C ASP A 112 -11.55 3.30 14.79
N ARG A 113 -12.07 4.34 15.45
CA ARG A 113 -13.33 5.00 15.05
C ARG A 113 -13.28 5.56 13.63
N ARG A 114 -12.18 6.22 13.24
CA ARG A 114 -12.04 6.76 11.88
C ARG A 114 -12.03 5.67 10.82
N PHE A 115 -11.39 4.55 11.12
CA PHE A 115 -11.32 3.42 10.20
C PHE A 115 -12.66 2.69 10.11
N GLU A 116 -13.36 2.47 11.23
CA GLU A 116 -14.73 1.93 11.26
C GLU A 116 -15.69 2.79 10.42
N GLN A 117 -15.61 4.11 10.58
CA GLN A 117 -16.37 5.04 9.74
C GLN A 117 -16.07 4.83 8.27
N LEU A 118 -14.78 4.82 7.87
CA LEU A 118 -14.38 4.55 6.48
C LEU A 118 -14.94 3.23 5.94
N LEU A 119 -14.96 2.17 6.75
CA LEU A 119 -15.54 0.88 6.39
C LEU A 119 -17.06 0.90 6.27
N ALA A 120 -17.76 1.84 6.91
CA ALA A 120 -19.21 1.97 6.87
C ALA A 120 -19.73 2.94 5.80
N VAL A 121 -18.90 3.84 5.27
CA VAL A 121 -19.39 4.92 4.39
C VAL A 121 -19.91 4.39 3.05
N ASP A 122 -20.95 5.05 2.54
CA ASP A 122 -21.44 4.79 1.19
C ASP A 122 -20.48 5.28 0.10
N ARG A 123 -20.81 4.94 -1.14
CA ARG A 123 -20.07 5.29 -2.36
C ARG A 123 -19.82 6.81 -2.53
N ARG A 124 -20.80 7.65 -2.19
CA ARG A 124 -20.71 9.12 -2.37
C ARG A 124 -19.76 9.74 -1.36
N ASN A 125 -19.72 9.18 -0.15
CA ASN A 125 -18.88 9.65 0.93
C ASN A 125 -17.47 9.05 0.92
N LEU A 126 -17.27 7.90 0.28
CA LEU A 126 -15.99 7.20 0.20
C LEU A 126 -14.80 8.10 -0.21
N PRO A 127 -14.88 8.95 -1.27
CA PRO A 127 -13.77 9.82 -1.65
C PRO A 127 -13.36 10.79 -0.53
N HIS A 128 -14.33 11.30 0.24
CA HIS A 128 -14.05 12.22 1.33
C HIS A 128 -13.24 11.55 2.44
N TYR A 129 -13.67 10.37 2.89
CA TYR A 129 -13.01 9.63 3.98
C TYR A 129 -11.65 9.08 3.55
N LEU A 130 -11.50 8.63 2.30
CA LEU A 130 -10.20 8.22 1.78
C LEU A 130 -9.18 9.37 1.77
N ARG A 131 -9.60 10.59 1.41
CA ARG A 131 -8.72 11.77 1.50
C ARG A 131 -8.28 12.03 2.94
N GLN A 132 -9.18 11.90 3.91
CA GLN A 132 -8.83 12.07 5.32
C GLN A 132 -7.81 11.01 5.77
N ALA A 133 -8.06 9.74 5.43
CA ALA A 133 -7.17 8.63 5.76
C ALA A 133 -5.77 8.83 5.15
N VAL A 134 -5.67 9.15 3.86
CA VAL A 134 -4.38 9.35 3.17
C VAL A 134 -3.62 10.56 3.72
N ARG A 135 -4.30 11.66 4.10
CA ARG A 135 -3.65 12.79 4.77
C ARG A 135 -3.05 12.39 6.12
N LEU A 136 -3.70 11.50 6.85
CA LEU A 136 -3.21 10.99 8.12
C LEU A 136 -2.02 10.04 7.94
N LEU A 137 -2.08 9.16 6.94
CA LEU A 137 -0.93 8.33 6.55
C LEU A 137 0.27 9.19 6.18
N LYS A 138 0.05 10.27 5.41
CA LYS A 138 1.10 11.23 5.05
C LYS A 138 1.76 11.85 6.26
N SER A 139 0.99 12.30 7.27
CA SER A 139 1.56 13.00 8.43
C SER A 139 2.46 12.10 9.28
N LYS A 140 2.26 10.78 9.20
CA LYS A 140 3.10 9.76 9.84
C LYS A 140 4.05 9.05 8.87
N GLN A 141 4.14 9.52 7.62
CA GLN A 141 4.97 8.95 6.55
C GLN A 141 4.75 7.45 6.33
N ILE A 142 3.52 6.97 6.52
CA ILE A 142 3.18 5.56 6.35
C ILE A 142 2.86 5.29 4.90
N ALA A 143 3.53 4.27 4.34
CA ALA A 143 3.35 3.86 2.96
C ALA A 143 2.10 3.00 2.71
N LEU A 144 1.67 3.00 1.44
CA LEU A 144 0.45 2.42 0.90
C LEU A 144 0.69 1.98 -0.55
N ASP A 145 0.18 0.81 -0.92
CA ASP A 145 0.16 0.35 -2.31
C ASP A 145 -1.01 1.00 -3.06
N TYR A 146 -0.69 1.94 -3.96
CA TYR A 146 -1.69 2.66 -4.75
C TYR A 146 -2.27 1.83 -5.89
N GLY A 147 -1.55 0.81 -6.37
CA GLY A 147 -2.12 -0.14 -7.32
C GLY A 147 -3.21 -0.98 -6.66
N ARG A 148 -2.90 -1.51 -5.46
CA ARG A 148 -3.89 -2.24 -4.69
C ARG A 148 -5.08 -1.37 -4.28
N LEU A 149 -4.83 -0.11 -3.87
CA LEU A 149 -5.89 0.82 -3.56
C LEU A 149 -6.79 1.09 -4.77
N LEU A 150 -6.22 1.24 -5.97
CA LEU A 150 -7.00 1.45 -7.19
C LEU A 150 -7.96 0.29 -7.44
N ASP A 151 -7.48 -0.95 -7.29
CA ASP A 151 -8.30 -2.15 -7.48
C ASP A 151 -9.48 -2.18 -6.52
N ASP A 152 -9.23 -1.88 -5.24
CA ASP A 152 -10.25 -1.87 -4.20
C ASP A 152 -11.26 -0.72 -4.42
N VAL A 153 -10.77 0.49 -4.77
CA VAL A 153 -11.63 1.67 -5.02
C VAL A 153 -12.47 1.51 -6.27
N ALA A 154 -11.95 0.88 -7.33
CA ALA A 154 -12.72 0.59 -8.55
C ALA A 154 -13.97 -0.24 -8.22
N VAL A 155 -13.85 -1.27 -7.39
CA VAL A 155 -14.99 -2.08 -6.94
C VAL A 155 -15.95 -1.29 -6.06
N LEU A 156 -15.43 -0.47 -5.15
CA LEU A 156 -16.27 0.28 -4.20
C LEU A 156 -17.03 1.45 -4.85
N LEU A 157 -16.49 2.04 -5.91
CA LEU A 157 -17.11 3.15 -6.66
C LEU A 157 -17.96 2.69 -7.85
N ASP A 158 -17.84 1.43 -8.26
CA ASP A 158 -18.70 0.87 -9.30
C ASP A 158 -20.14 0.72 -8.79
N ALA A 159 -21.06 1.41 -9.47
CA ALA A 159 -22.50 1.34 -9.18
C ALA A 159 -23.11 -0.01 -9.59
N GLY A 160 -22.53 -0.68 -10.59
CA GLY A 160 -22.96 -1.99 -11.07
C GLY A 160 -22.34 -3.17 -10.32
N ALA A 161 -21.29 -2.95 -9.52
CA ALA A 161 -20.70 -3.99 -8.69
C ALA A 161 -21.69 -4.49 -7.64
N ALA A 162 -21.77 -5.81 -7.47
CA ALA A 162 -22.61 -6.45 -6.48
C ALA A 162 -22.17 -6.05 -5.06
N GLU A 163 -23.13 -5.87 -4.15
CA GLU A 163 -22.84 -5.50 -2.76
C GLU A 163 -21.92 -6.51 -2.06
N GLU A 164 -21.99 -7.79 -2.44
CA GLU A 164 -21.07 -8.82 -1.95
C GLU A 164 -19.60 -8.57 -2.36
N GLN A 165 -19.34 -8.06 -3.57
CA GLN A 165 -17.98 -7.68 -3.99
C GLN A 165 -17.45 -6.52 -3.15
N LYS A 166 -18.27 -5.48 -2.94
CA LYS A 166 -17.93 -4.33 -2.11
C LYS A 166 -17.67 -4.75 -0.65
N ARG A 167 -18.51 -5.64 -0.13
CA ARG A 167 -18.35 -6.23 1.22
C ARG A 167 -17.05 -7.01 1.34
N ARG A 168 -16.66 -7.80 0.34
CA ARG A 168 -15.38 -8.53 0.34
C ARG A 168 -14.18 -7.58 0.44
N VAL A 169 -14.19 -6.46 -0.27
CA VAL A 169 -13.12 -5.44 -0.18
C VAL A 169 -13.06 -4.85 1.23
N ARG A 170 -14.19 -4.41 1.78
CA ARG A 170 -14.26 -3.85 3.15
C ARG A 170 -13.81 -4.86 4.21
N LEU A 171 -14.20 -6.12 4.07
CA LEU A 171 -13.74 -7.19 4.96
C LEU A 171 -12.25 -7.46 4.84
N ALA A 172 -11.67 -7.41 3.64
CA ALA A 172 -10.23 -7.54 3.47
C ALA A 172 -9.49 -6.40 4.20
N TRP A 173 -9.95 -5.16 4.04
CA TRP A 173 -9.41 -4.02 4.78
C TRP A 173 -9.54 -4.17 6.30
N ALA A 174 -10.71 -4.62 6.79
CA ALA A 174 -10.95 -4.86 8.21
C ALA A 174 -10.02 -5.95 8.77
N ARG A 175 -9.90 -7.09 8.09
CA ARG A 175 -9.01 -8.19 8.50
C ARG A 175 -7.56 -7.72 8.60
N ASP A 176 -7.08 -6.99 7.60
CA ASP A 176 -5.73 -6.45 7.56
C ASP A 176 -5.48 -5.44 8.69
N PHE A 177 -6.49 -4.65 9.03
CA PHE A 177 -6.43 -3.67 10.11
C PHE A 177 -6.38 -4.32 11.51
N HIS A 178 -7.13 -5.40 11.71
CA HIS A 178 -7.18 -6.12 12.99
C HIS A 178 -6.10 -7.19 13.14
N LYS A 179 -5.40 -7.55 12.06
CA LYS A 179 -4.31 -8.54 12.12
C LYS A 179 -3.21 -8.02 13.05
N PRO A 180 -2.79 -8.80 14.06
CA PRO A 180 -1.70 -8.41 14.96
C PRO A 180 -0.46 -8.01 14.16
N ARG A 181 0.25 -6.98 14.64
CA ARG A 181 1.58 -6.68 14.12
C ARG A 181 2.48 -7.84 14.51
N HIS A 182 2.81 -8.71 13.56
CA HIS A 182 3.96 -9.60 13.76
C HIS A 182 5.17 -8.67 13.80
N ALA A 183 5.79 -8.53 14.97
CA ALA A 183 7.12 -7.96 15.05
C ALA A 183 7.99 -8.72 14.06
N ALA A 184 8.77 -8.01 13.24
CA ALA A 184 9.79 -8.65 12.45
C ALA A 184 10.65 -9.46 13.43
N VAL A 185 10.62 -10.78 13.30
CA VAL A 185 11.58 -11.64 13.98
C VAL A 185 12.92 -11.24 13.37
N VAL A 186 13.65 -10.37 14.07
CA VAL A 186 15.09 -10.26 13.85
C VAL A 186 15.60 -11.65 14.20
N PRO A 187 16.14 -12.42 13.26
CA PRO A 187 16.78 -13.67 13.62
C PRO A 187 17.88 -13.30 14.60
N ALA A 188 17.74 -13.73 15.85
CA ALA A 188 18.82 -13.69 16.80
C ALA A 188 19.97 -14.44 16.13
N THR A 189 21.01 -13.70 15.76
CA THR A 189 22.32 -14.29 15.51
C THR A 189 22.72 -14.94 16.82
N GLY A 190 22.37 -16.21 16.96
CA GLY A 190 22.95 -17.10 17.95
C GLY A 190 24.41 -17.24 17.58
N ASP A 191 25.23 -16.42 18.21
CA ASP A 191 26.66 -16.67 18.32
C ASP A 191 26.81 -17.73 19.42
N ASP A 192 26.48 -18.95 19.06
CA ASP A 192 26.75 -20.14 19.85
C ASP A 192 28.21 -20.51 19.57
N SER A 193 29.13 -19.88 20.30
CA SER A 193 30.51 -20.34 20.36
C SER A 193 30.52 -21.64 21.14
N ALA A 194 30.38 -22.74 20.39
CA ALA A 194 30.74 -24.07 20.83
C ALA A 194 32.23 -24.09 21.15
N ASP A 195 32.50 -24.10 22.45
CA ASP A 195 33.67 -24.70 23.06
C ASP A 195 33.69 -26.18 22.68
N ASP A 196 34.65 -26.59 21.84
CA ASP A 196 35.21 -27.93 21.99
C ASP A 196 36.67 -27.98 21.52
N SER A 197 37.44 -28.68 22.33
CA SER A 197 38.88 -28.83 22.33
C SER A 197 39.33 -29.93 21.37
N GLU A 198 40.57 -29.85 20.89
CA GLU A 198 41.47 -30.97 20.55
C GLU A 198 42.74 -30.31 19.97
N GLU A 199 43.98 -30.74 20.14
CA GLU A 199 44.64 -31.82 20.86
C GLU A 199 46.14 -31.58 20.60
N SER A 200 47.01 -31.76 21.59
CA SER A 200 48.44 -31.92 21.34
C SER A 200 49.06 -32.82 22.40
N ALA A 201 49.23 -34.07 21.98
CA ALA A 201 50.01 -35.16 22.53
C ALA A 201 51.19 -34.78 23.45
N HIS A 202 51.37 -35.52 24.55
CA HIS A 202 52.46 -36.51 24.72
C HIS A 202 52.41 -37.24 26.09
N VAL A 203 52.53 -38.59 26.04
CA VAL A 203 53.36 -39.45 26.93
C VAL A 203 52.92 -39.63 28.40
N ASN A 204 52.87 -40.82 29.00
CA ASN A 204 53.31 -42.17 28.63
C ASN A 204 52.48 -43.18 29.44
N ASN A 205 52.22 -44.34 28.85
CA ASN A 205 51.76 -45.53 29.55
C ASN A 205 53.00 -46.28 30.09
N THR A 206 53.00 -46.68 31.36
CA THR A 206 53.94 -47.69 31.87
C THR A 206 53.19 -48.60 32.81
N ASN A 207 53.16 -49.86 32.39
CA ASN A 207 52.40 -50.97 32.95
C ASN A 207 52.83 -51.33 34.38
N ASP A 208 51.87 -51.95 35.06
CA ASP A 208 52.03 -52.85 36.20
C ASP A 208 53.29 -53.74 36.12
N THR A 209 53.96 -53.89 37.25
CA THR A 209 54.75 -55.09 37.56
C THR A 209 54.55 -55.42 39.04
N GLU A 210 54.12 -56.65 39.25
CA GLU A 210 54.15 -57.47 40.46
C GLU A 210 55.15 -57.01 41.53
N ASN A 211 54.69 -56.86 42.78
CA ASN A 211 55.06 -57.70 43.94
C ASN A 211 54.35 -57.24 45.22
#